data_AF-X1AQX9-F1
#
_entry.id   AF-X1AQX9-F1
#
_cell.length_a   1.000
_cell.length_b   1.000
_cell.length_c   1.000
_cell.angle_alpha   90.00
_cell.angle_beta   90.00
_cell.angle_gamma   90.00
#
_symmetry.space_group_name_H-M   'P 1'
#
loop_
_entity.id
_entity.type
_entity.pdbx_description
1 polymer ?
#
loop_
_entity_poly.entity_id
_entity_poly.type
_entity_poly.pdbx_seq_one_letter_code
_entity_poly.pdbx_strand_id
1 'polypeptide(L)'
;AYVLYIIKGAKEVNTGEITDLSHIGVKAVDDYTIQFALNHPAGYFPSIAGMWVARPVPRWAIEKYGDKWTEPENIVTNGSYLLKEWKHEDEVVMVKNPDYYDADKVDIDVVHSVIIVENSTGMAMYEAGELDSTPCPTEDVDRVKADPVLSKEYVNMPDVVTYIMDLTILSHLWTTL
;
A
#
# COMPACT_ATOMS: atom_id res chain seq x y z
N ALA A 1 5.16 -9.59 5.34
CA ALA A 1 6.35 -10.44 5.51
C ALA A 1 6.21 -11.80 4.79
N TYR A 2 5.14 -12.57 5.06
CA TYR A 2 4.99 -13.95 4.56
C TYR A 2 5.16 -14.16 3.05
N VAL A 3 4.71 -13.21 2.22
CA VAL A 3 4.85 -13.30 0.75
C VAL A 3 6.31 -13.33 0.29
N LEU A 4 7.25 -12.81 1.09
CA LEU A 4 8.69 -12.80 0.77
C LEU A 4 9.43 -14.05 1.26
N TYR A 5 8.78 -14.99 1.95
CA TYR A 5 9.41 -16.23 2.44
C TYR A 5 9.85 -17.19 1.32
N ILE A 6 9.44 -16.92 0.09
CA ILE A 6 9.96 -17.61 -1.09
C ILE A 6 11.44 -17.27 -1.35
N ILE A 7 11.91 -16.11 -0.89
CA ILE A 7 13.33 -15.73 -0.94
C ILE A 7 14.10 -16.57 0.08
N LYS A 8 15.22 -17.14 -0.35
CA LYS A 8 16.08 -17.97 0.49
C LYS A 8 16.51 -17.20 1.74
N GLY A 9 16.39 -17.81 2.91
CA GLY A 9 16.78 -17.23 4.20
C GLY A 9 15.84 -16.15 4.77
N ALA A 10 14.84 -15.69 4.01
CA ALA A 10 13.98 -14.60 4.45
C ALA A 10 13.07 -14.97 5.63
N LYS A 11 12.62 -16.23 5.70
CA LYS A 11 11.77 -16.72 6.80
C LYS A 11 12.58 -16.80 8.09
N GLU A 12 13.73 -17.44 8.03
CA GLU A 12 14.63 -17.68 9.15
C GLU A 12 15.10 -16.36 9.76
N VAL A 13 15.39 -15.36 8.92
CA VAL A 13 15.70 -14.01 9.38
C VAL A 13 14.50 -13.34 10.03
N ASN A 14 13.31 -13.43 9.42
CA ASN A 14 12.12 -12.80 9.97
C ASN A 14 11.70 -13.40 11.32
N THR A 15 11.87 -14.72 11.52
CA THR A 15 11.54 -15.40 12.77
C THR A 15 12.63 -15.28 13.84
N GLY A 16 13.76 -14.64 13.52
CA GLY A 16 14.89 -14.51 14.43
C GLY A 16 15.69 -15.80 14.64
N GLU A 17 15.47 -16.82 13.81
CA GLU A 17 16.30 -18.04 13.81
C GLU A 17 17.72 -17.72 13.32
N ILE A 18 17.83 -16.80 12.36
CA ILE A 18 19.09 -16.23 11.87
C ILE A 18 19.03 -14.71 12.09
N THR A 19 20.07 -14.13 12.68
CA THR A 19 20.16 -12.67 12.89
C THR A 19 21.00 -11.95 11.83
N ASP A 20 21.83 -12.69 11.09
CA ASP A 20 22.64 -12.14 10.02
C ASP A 20 21.81 -11.98 8.73
N LEU A 21 21.59 -10.72 8.33
CA LEU A 21 20.85 -10.35 7.12
C LEU A 21 21.54 -10.83 5.83
N SER A 22 22.84 -11.16 5.86
CA SER A 22 23.57 -11.67 4.69
C SER A 22 23.06 -13.03 4.19
N HIS A 23 22.28 -13.74 5.01
CA HIS A 23 21.61 -14.99 4.64
C HIS A 23 20.39 -14.79 3.74
N ILE A 24 19.86 -13.57 3.65
CA ILE A 24 18.77 -13.26 2.72
C ILE A 24 19.31 -13.35 1.29
N GLY A 25 18.67 -14.17 0.46
CA GLY A 25 19.02 -14.42 -0.93
C GLY A 25 18.75 -13.24 -1.87
N VAL A 26 19.20 -12.03 -1.54
CA VAL A 26 19.10 -10.82 -2.37
C VAL A 26 20.50 -10.23 -2.51
N LYS A 27 20.94 -10.02 -3.74
CA LYS A 27 22.26 -9.47 -4.03
C LYS A 27 22.18 -8.41 -5.14
N ALA A 28 22.72 -7.23 -4.88
CA ALA A 28 23.10 -6.31 -5.96
C ALA A 28 24.36 -6.86 -6.63
N VAL A 29 24.24 -7.24 -7.91
CA VAL A 29 25.38 -7.73 -8.71
C VAL A 29 26.16 -6.53 -9.27
N ASP A 30 25.45 -5.47 -9.60
CA ASP A 30 25.94 -4.15 -9.99
C ASP A 30 24.85 -3.09 -9.67
N ASP A 31 25.08 -1.84 -10.06
CA ASP A 31 24.21 -0.69 -9.75
C ASP A 31 22.78 -0.82 -10.34
N TYR A 32 22.59 -1.64 -11.38
CA TYR A 32 21.32 -1.78 -12.09
C TYR A 32 20.80 -3.23 -12.14
N THR A 33 21.47 -4.16 -11.46
CA THR A 33 21.14 -5.59 -11.50
C THR A 33 21.00 -6.16 -10.10
N ILE A 34 19.79 -6.61 -9.78
CA ILE A 34 19.48 -7.34 -8.54
C ILE A 34 19.24 -8.81 -8.86
N GLN A 35 19.92 -9.69 -8.13
CA GLN A 35 19.75 -11.13 -8.19
C GLN A 35 18.98 -11.62 -6.96
N PHE A 36 17.96 -12.45 -7.19
CA PHE A 36 17.18 -13.12 -6.17
C PHE A 36 17.46 -14.63 -6.19
N ALA A 37 17.77 -15.20 -5.04
CA ALA A 37 17.83 -16.65 -4.82
C ALA A 37 16.55 -17.09 -4.10
N LEU A 38 15.80 -18.00 -4.74
CA LEU A 38 14.53 -18.50 -4.24
C LEU A 38 14.70 -19.90 -3.64
N ASN A 39 13.81 -20.27 -2.71
CA ASN A 39 13.80 -21.60 -2.09
C ASN A 39 13.43 -22.73 -3.07
N HIS A 40 12.66 -22.41 -4.11
CA HIS A 40 12.28 -23.31 -5.20
C HIS A 40 11.84 -22.49 -6.44
N PRO A 41 11.71 -23.10 -7.63
CA PRO A 41 11.19 -22.41 -8.81
C PRO A 41 9.81 -21.80 -8.54
N ALA A 42 9.66 -20.49 -8.76
CA ALA A 42 8.43 -19.74 -8.48
C ALA A 42 8.14 -18.73 -9.61
N GLY A 43 7.36 -19.16 -10.61
CA GLY A 43 6.99 -18.31 -11.75
C GLY A 43 6.15 -17.08 -11.37
N TYR A 44 5.51 -17.10 -10.20
CA TYR A 44 4.74 -15.98 -9.63
C TYR A 44 5.61 -14.93 -8.93
N PHE A 45 6.92 -15.18 -8.76
CA PHE A 45 7.82 -14.27 -8.03
C PHE A 45 7.86 -12.85 -8.61
N PRO A 46 7.83 -12.62 -9.94
CA PRO A 46 7.78 -11.26 -10.48
C PRO A 46 6.58 -10.45 -9.95
N SER A 47 5.42 -11.08 -9.78
CA SER A 47 4.24 -10.42 -9.19
C SER A 47 4.48 -10.05 -7.73
N ILE A 48 5.15 -10.91 -6.95
CA ILE A 48 5.53 -10.63 -5.56
C ILE A 48 6.55 -9.49 -5.49
N ALA A 49 7.57 -9.51 -6.37
CA ALA A 49 8.59 -8.48 -6.44
C ALA A 49 8.01 -7.11 -6.84
N GLY A 50 6.87 -7.08 -7.52
CA GLY A 50 6.11 -5.87 -7.85
C GLY A 50 5.18 -5.36 -6.73
N MET A 51 5.01 -6.09 -5.63
CA MET A 51 4.14 -5.68 -4.53
C MET A 51 4.73 -4.49 -3.75
N TRP A 52 3.88 -3.73 -3.07
CA TRP A 52 4.29 -2.57 -2.26
C TRP A 52 5.32 -2.92 -1.18
N VAL A 53 5.27 -4.14 -0.64
CA VAL A 53 6.22 -4.62 0.39
C VAL A 53 7.65 -4.83 -0.13
N ALA A 54 7.83 -4.91 -1.45
CA ALA A 54 9.13 -5.10 -2.09
C ALA A 54 9.67 -3.79 -2.71
N ARG A 55 8.95 -2.67 -2.55
CA ARG A 55 9.43 -1.36 -3.04
C ARG A 55 10.73 -0.97 -2.33
N PRO A 56 11.72 -0.44 -3.05
CA PRO A 56 12.95 0.03 -2.45
C PRO A 56 12.67 1.24 -1.56
N VAL A 57 13.43 1.36 -0.47
CA VAL A 57 13.36 2.49 0.46
C VAL A 57 14.75 3.12 0.64
N PRO A 58 14.84 4.45 0.83
CA PRO A 58 16.11 5.16 0.93
C PRO A 58 16.80 4.89 2.28
N ARG A 59 17.72 3.93 2.31
CA ARG A 59 18.49 3.57 3.53
C ARG A 59 19.07 4.79 4.23
N TRP A 60 19.67 5.70 3.48
CA TRP A 60 20.31 6.90 4.02
C TRP A 60 19.33 7.83 4.76
N ALA A 61 18.08 7.93 4.30
CA ALA A 61 17.06 8.75 4.96
C ALA A 61 16.58 8.07 6.24
N ILE A 62 16.38 6.74 6.18
CA ILE A 62 16.00 5.93 7.35
C ILE A 62 17.07 6.02 8.44
N GLU A 63 18.34 5.85 8.09
CA GLU A 63 19.47 5.95 9.04
C GLU A 63 19.59 7.35 9.65
N LYS A 64 19.29 8.40 8.87
CA LYS A 64 19.40 9.80 9.33
C LYS A 64 18.22 10.24 10.20
N TYR A 65 17.00 9.85 9.85
CA TYR A 65 15.77 10.38 10.45
C TYR A 65 15.04 9.38 11.35
N GLY A 66 15.48 8.12 11.37
CA GLY A 66 14.86 7.06 12.18
C GLY A 66 13.38 6.93 11.85
N ASP A 67 12.54 6.80 12.88
CA ASP A 67 11.09 6.65 12.72
C ASP A 67 10.41 7.82 11.98
N LYS A 68 11.05 8.99 11.92
CA LYS A 68 10.53 10.18 11.24
C LYS A 68 10.88 10.25 9.75
N TRP A 69 11.52 9.22 9.19
CA TRP A 69 11.92 9.21 7.78
C TRP A 69 10.73 9.34 6.81
N THR A 70 9.52 9.02 7.25
CA THR A 70 8.28 9.15 6.46
C THR A 70 7.61 10.51 6.56
N GLU A 71 8.08 11.41 7.43
CA GLU A 71 7.51 12.76 7.53
C GLU A 71 7.77 13.56 6.24
N PRO A 72 6.88 14.51 5.86
CA PRO A 72 6.97 15.25 4.60
C PRO A 72 8.33 15.91 4.34
N GLU A 73 9.01 16.40 5.38
CA GLU A 73 10.32 17.04 5.25
C GLU A 73 11.50 16.06 5.08
N ASN A 74 11.28 14.75 5.32
CA ASN A 74 12.33 13.73 5.37
C ASN A 74 12.18 12.66 4.29
N ILE A 75 10.95 12.35 3.88
CA ILE A 75 10.68 11.25 2.96
C ILE A 75 11.24 11.52 1.57
N VAL A 76 11.87 10.51 0.99
CA VAL A 76 12.30 10.52 -0.41
C VAL A 76 11.65 9.35 -1.13
N THR A 77 10.96 9.67 -2.23
CA THR A 77 10.24 8.70 -3.04
C THR A 77 10.88 8.57 -4.42
N ASN A 78 10.69 7.42 -5.06
CA ASN A 78 11.06 7.16 -6.46
C ASN A 78 9.84 6.93 -7.36
N GLY A 79 8.65 7.26 -6.86
CA GLY A 79 7.37 7.14 -7.57
C GLY A 79 6.97 8.41 -8.30
N SER A 80 5.77 8.39 -8.89
CA SER A 80 5.21 9.51 -9.66
C SER A 80 4.87 10.76 -8.84
N TYR A 81 4.81 10.64 -7.51
CA TYR A 81 4.46 11.73 -6.61
C TYR A 81 5.42 11.85 -5.43
N LEU A 82 5.58 13.09 -4.96
CA LEU A 82 6.26 13.48 -3.73
C LEU A 82 5.21 13.79 -2.65
N LEU A 83 5.51 13.46 -1.40
CA LEU A 83 4.69 13.89 -0.27
C LEU A 83 4.98 15.36 0.01
N LYS A 84 3.99 16.23 -0.18
CA LYS A 84 4.10 17.66 0.11
C LYS A 84 3.65 17.99 1.53
N GLU A 85 2.55 17.40 1.96
CA GLU A 85 1.97 17.65 3.27
C GLU A 85 1.28 16.41 3.79
N TRP A 86 1.38 16.19 5.10
CA TRP A 86 0.61 15.19 5.81
C TRP A 86 0.11 15.81 7.11
N LYS A 87 -1.17 16.18 7.15
CA LYS A 87 -1.87 16.47 8.39
C LYS A 87 -2.43 15.15 8.90
N HIS A 88 -1.79 14.58 9.93
CA HIS A 88 -2.22 13.29 10.46
C HIS A 88 -3.72 13.31 10.81
N GLU A 89 -4.41 12.24 10.43
CA GLU A 89 -5.86 12.05 10.64
C GLU A 89 -6.77 13.00 9.85
N ASP A 90 -6.22 13.89 9.01
CA ASP A 90 -6.97 14.90 8.26
C ASP A 90 -6.75 14.78 6.74
N GLU A 91 -5.55 15.11 6.24
CA GLU A 91 -5.28 15.08 4.80
C GLU A 91 -3.83 14.76 4.44
N VAL A 92 -3.65 14.24 3.23
CA VAL A 92 -2.38 14.02 2.57
C VAL A 92 -2.38 14.76 1.24
N VAL A 93 -1.40 15.65 1.04
CA VAL A 93 -1.19 16.36 -0.22
C VAL A 93 0.05 15.81 -0.90
N MET A 94 -0.13 15.35 -2.13
CA MET A 94 0.95 14.84 -2.97
C MET A 94 1.09 15.70 -4.22
N VAL A 95 2.32 15.94 -4.65
CA VAL A 95 2.61 16.70 -5.88
C VAL A 95 3.40 15.85 -6.87
N LYS A 96 3.18 16.07 -8.16
CA LYS A 96 3.91 15.38 -9.23
C LYS A 96 5.42 15.43 -8.98
N ASN A 97 6.07 14.28 -9.09
CA ASN A 97 7.51 14.16 -8.95
C ASN A 97 8.20 14.41 -10.31
N PRO A 98 8.93 15.53 -10.49
CA PRO A 98 9.62 15.82 -11.74
C PRO A 98 10.79 14.84 -12.01
N ASP A 99 11.33 14.19 -10.99
CA ASP A 99 12.47 13.26 -11.11
C ASP A 99 12.01 11.81 -11.38
N TYR A 100 10.71 11.57 -11.50
CA TYR A 100 10.19 10.26 -11.86
C TYR A 100 10.53 9.90 -13.32
N TYR A 101 10.98 8.66 -13.56
CA TYR A 101 11.49 8.24 -14.88
C TYR A 101 10.47 8.39 -16.03
N ASP A 102 9.17 8.43 -15.71
CA ASP A 102 8.07 8.57 -16.68
C ASP A 102 7.17 9.78 -16.30
N ALA A 103 7.77 10.85 -15.75
CA ALA A 103 7.03 12.04 -15.28
C ALA A 103 6.18 12.68 -16.39
N ASP A 104 6.58 12.57 -17.65
CA ASP A 104 5.84 13.11 -18.80
C ASP A 104 4.47 12.46 -19.00
N LYS A 105 4.23 11.25 -18.46
CA LYS A 105 2.94 10.56 -18.52
C LYS A 105 2.06 10.76 -17.28
N VAL A 106 2.50 11.59 -16.34
CA VAL A 106 1.74 11.91 -15.13
C VAL A 106 0.98 13.21 -15.37
N ASP A 107 -0.33 13.11 -15.59
CA ASP A 107 -1.17 14.27 -15.96
C ASP A 107 -1.68 15.08 -14.76
N ILE A 108 -1.74 14.48 -13.57
CA ILE A 108 -2.26 15.14 -12.37
C ILE A 108 -1.11 15.82 -11.63
N ASP A 109 -1.18 17.14 -11.50
CA ASP A 109 -0.13 17.93 -10.83
C ASP A 109 -0.16 17.78 -9.30
N VAL A 110 -1.36 17.72 -8.71
CA VAL A 110 -1.56 17.66 -7.26
C VAL A 110 -2.69 16.69 -6.95
N VAL A 111 -2.47 15.80 -5.98
CA VAL A 111 -3.48 14.91 -5.44
C VAL A 111 -3.75 15.31 -3.99
N HIS A 112 -5.00 15.69 -3.70
CA HIS A 112 -5.50 15.93 -2.36
C HIS A 112 -6.26 14.69 -1.89
N SER A 113 -5.76 14.03 -0.84
CA SER A 113 -6.38 12.85 -0.26
C SER A 113 -6.87 13.18 1.15
N VAL A 114 -8.19 13.32 1.31
CA VAL A 114 -8.82 13.54 2.61
C VAL A 114 -9.02 12.20 3.32
N ILE A 115 -8.75 12.16 4.63
CA ILE A 115 -8.92 10.98 5.46
C ILE A 115 -10.36 10.97 6.00
N ILE A 116 -11.20 10.15 5.37
CA ILE A 116 -12.62 10.03 5.70
C ILE A 116 -12.88 8.61 6.21
N VAL A 117 -13.39 8.50 7.44
CA VAL A 117 -13.68 7.21 8.08
C VAL A 117 -15.05 6.67 7.67
N GLU A 118 -16.04 7.56 7.58
CA GLU A 118 -17.43 7.21 7.30
C GLU A 118 -17.76 7.41 5.82
N ASN A 119 -18.13 6.34 5.13
CA ASN A 119 -18.46 6.39 3.69
C ASN A 119 -19.62 7.36 3.38
N SER A 120 -20.57 7.54 4.30
CA SER A 120 -21.68 8.48 4.14
C SER A 120 -21.22 9.94 4.08
N THR A 121 -20.22 10.31 4.88
CA THR A 121 -19.57 11.63 4.80
C THR A 121 -18.88 11.82 3.46
N GLY A 122 -18.14 10.80 3.00
CA GLY A 122 -17.51 10.81 1.68
C GLY A 122 -18.51 10.98 0.54
N MET A 123 -19.65 10.27 0.59
CA MET A 123 -20.72 10.40 -0.40
C MET A 123 -21.33 11.81 -0.42
N ALA A 124 -21.58 12.41 0.75
CA ALA A 124 -22.10 13.78 0.83
C ALA A 124 -21.11 14.81 0.25
N MET A 125 -19.81 14.64 0.52
CA MET A 125 -18.76 15.51 -0.04
C MET A 125 -18.62 15.32 -1.56
N TYR A 126 -18.75 14.09 -2.06
CA TYR A 126 -18.75 13.81 -3.50
C TYR A 126 -19.93 14.50 -4.21
N GLU A 127 -21.15 14.36 -3.68
CA GLU A 127 -22.34 15.01 -4.22
C GLU A 127 -22.27 16.56 -4.13
N ALA A 128 -21.52 17.08 -3.16
CA ALA A 128 -21.22 18.51 -3.03
C ALA A 128 -20.12 19.01 -4.00
N GLY A 129 -19.46 18.10 -4.74
CA GLY A 129 -18.35 18.42 -5.64
C GLY A 129 -17.03 18.69 -4.93
N GLU A 130 -16.89 18.25 -3.68
CA GLU A 130 -15.66 18.41 -2.87
C GLU A 130 -14.69 17.23 -3.05
N LEU A 131 -15.17 16.09 -3.57
CA LEU A 131 -14.36 14.90 -3.88
C LEU A 131 -14.56 14.48 -5.33
N ASP A 132 -13.48 14.04 -5.99
CA ASP A 132 -13.53 13.44 -7.33
C ASP A 132 -13.86 11.94 -7.30
N SER A 133 -13.69 11.28 -6.15
CA SER A 133 -13.94 9.85 -5.97
C SER A 133 -14.18 9.51 -4.50
N THR A 134 -15.10 8.58 -4.25
CA THR A 134 -15.37 8.01 -2.92
C THR A 134 -15.93 6.59 -3.08
N PRO A 135 -15.69 5.66 -2.14
CA PRO A 135 -16.47 4.43 -2.08
C PRO A 135 -17.97 4.75 -1.91
N CYS A 136 -18.81 4.04 -2.65
CA CYS A 136 -20.26 4.11 -2.47
C CYS A 136 -20.65 3.39 -1.15
N PRO A 137 -21.37 4.04 -0.23
CA PRO A 137 -21.96 3.36 0.92
C PRO A 137 -22.89 2.23 0.47
N THR A 138 -22.84 1.09 1.14
CA THR A 138 -23.66 -0.09 0.77
C THR A 138 -25.15 0.23 0.74
N GLU A 139 -25.61 1.06 1.69
CA GLU A 139 -27.02 1.45 1.81
C GLU A 139 -27.49 2.38 0.68
N ASP A 140 -26.56 3.06 0.01
CA ASP A 140 -26.82 4.00 -1.07
C ASP A 140 -26.75 3.36 -2.46
N VAL A 141 -26.32 2.11 -2.59
CA VAL A 141 -26.09 1.47 -3.90
C VAL A 141 -27.35 1.50 -4.79
N ASP A 142 -28.52 1.19 -4.23
CA ASP A 142 -29.77 1.18 -4.99
C ASP A 142 -30.21 2.59 -5.41
N ARG A 143 -29.99 3.58 -4.52
CA ARG A 143 -30.24 5.01 -4.80
C ARG A 143 -29.34 5.52 -5.92
N VAL A 144 -28.04 5.26 -5.82
CA VAL A 144 -27.02 5.65 -6.80
C VAL A 144 -27.32 5.05 -8.18
N LYS A 145 -27.72 3.77 -8.23
CA LYS A 145 -28.11 3.11 -9.49
C LYS A 145 -29.39 3.67 -10.12
N ALA A 146 -30.32 4.18 -9.31
CA ALA A 146 -31.57 4.76 -9.79
C ALA A 146 -31.41 6.21 -10.28
N ASP A 147 -30.36 6.90 -9.86
CA ASP A 147 -30.09 8.29 -10.23
C ASP A 147 -29.51 8.43 -11.66
N PRO A 148 -30.03 9.34 -12.51
CA PRO A 148 -29.61 9.46 -13.92
C PRO A 148 -28.19 10.01 -14.13
N VAL A 149 -27.59 10.61 -13.11
CA VAL A 149 -26.21 11.14 -13.11
C VAL A 149 -25.30 10.14 -12.41
N LEU A 150 -25.55 9.84 -11.13
CA LEU A 150 -24.65 9.01 -10.30
C LEU A 150 -24.51 7.57 -10.84
N SER A 151 -25.55 7.03 -11.50
CA SER A 151 -25.46 5.69 -12.09
C SER A 151 -24.41 5.57 -13.20
N LYS A 152 -24.05 6.69 -13.85
CA LYS A 152 -23.00 6.72 -14.89
C LYS A 152 -21.61 6.87 -14.31
N GLU A 153 -21.50 7.43 -13.11
CA GLU A 153 -20.27 7.62 -12.36
C GLU A 153 -19.94 6.39 -11.50
N TYR A 154 -20.95 5.60 -11.15
CA TYR A 154 -20.81 4.38 -10.37
C TYR A 154 -20.10 3.27 -11.15
N VAL A 155 -18.94 2.87 -10.65
CA VAL A 155 -18.17 1.73 -11.16
C VAL A 155 -18.23 0.59 -10.15
N ASN A 156 -18.77 -0.56 -10.58
CA ASN A 156 -18.71 -1.79 -9.81
C ASN A 156 -17.69 -2.73 -10.46
N MET A 157 -16.66 -3.11 -9.71
CA MET A 157 -15.66 -4.07 -10.13
C MET A 157 -15.48 -5.16 -9.07
N PRO A 158 -15.25 -6.42 -9.48
CA PRO A 158 -14.94 -7.48 -8.54
C PRO A 158 -13.61 -7.16 -7.85
N ASP A 159 -13.64 -7.11 -6.51
CA ASP A 159 -12.43 -7.03 -5.71
C ASP A 159 -12.00 -8.43 -5.27
N VAL A 160 -10.71 -8.74 -5.36
CA VAL A 160 -10.17 -10.07 -5.02
C VAL A 160 -9.83 -10.09 -3.53
N VAL A 161 -10.86 -9.90 -2.72
CA VAL A 161 -10.79 -9.82 -1.26
C VAL A 161 -11.82 -10.78 -0.66
N THR A 162 -11.41 -11.49 0.40
CA THR A 162 -12.31 -12.33 1.19
C THR A 162 -12.46 -11.70 2.56
N TYR A 163 -13.68 -11.30 2.91
CA TYR A 163 -14.02 -10.91 4.28
C TYR A 163 -14.14 -12.16 5.15
N ILE A 164 -13.37 -12.20 6.24
CA ILE A 164 -13.38 -13.31 7.19
C ILE A 164 -13.70 -12.79 8.59
N MET A 165 -14.38 -13.61 9.39
CA MET A 165 -14.52 -13.37 10.83
C MET A 165 -13.45 -14.17 11.55
N ASP A 166 -12.48 -13.47 12.14
CA ASP A 166 -11.42 -14.12 12.92
C ASP A 166 -11.93 -14.47 14.32
N LEU A 167 -12.05 -15.78 14.60
CA LEU A 167 -12.41 -16.31 15.91
C LEU A 167 -11.15 -16.80 16.63
N THR A 168 -10.66 -16.01 17.58
CA THR A 168 -9.54 -16.41 18.44
C THR A 168 -10.02 -17.44 19.47
N ILE A 169 -9.74 -18.73 19.23
CA ILE A 169 -9.99 -19.78 20.21
C ILE A 169 -8.84 -19.79 21.22
N LEU A 170 -9.06 -19.22 22.40
CA LEU A 170 -8.14 -19.36 23.53
C LEU A 170 -8.27 -20.79 24.08
N SER A 171 -7.16 -21.53 24.09
CA SER A 171 -7.07 -22.95 24.50
C SER A 171 -7.48 -23.24 25.95
N HIS A 172 -7.72 -22.22 26.78
CA HIS A 172 -8.15 -22.37 28.17
C HIS A 172 -9.64 -22.66 28.37
N LEU A 173 -10.47 -22.60 27.32
CA LEU A 173 -11.93 -22.75 27.44
C LEU A 173 -12.47 -24.16 27.20
N TRP A 174 -11.61 -25.15 26.91
CA TRP A 174 -12.05 -26.51 26.53
C TRP A 174 -11.53 -27.66 27.42
N THR A 175 -10.90 -27.37 28.56
CA THR A 175 -10.40 -28.42 29.49
C THR A 175 -11.31 -28.76 30.67
N THR A 176 -12.55 -28.26 30.70
CA THR A 176 -13.54 -28.66 31.72
C THR A 176 -14.88 -28.98 31.09
N LEU A 177 -14.97 -30.15 30.46
CA LEU A 177 -16.19 -30.95 30.30
C LEU A 177 -15.85 -32.42 30.48
#